data_AF-A0A5C5G0T0-F1
#
_entry.id   AF-A0A5C5G0T0-F1
#
_cell.length_a   1.000
_cell.length_b   1.000
_cell.length_c   1.000
_cell.angle_alpha   90.00
_cell.angle_beta   90.00
_cell.angle_gamma   90.00
#
_symmetry.space_group_name_H-M   'P 1'
#
loop_
_entity.id
_entity.type
_entity.pdbx_description
1 polymer ?
#
loop_
_entity_poly.entity_id
_entity_poly.type
_entity_poly.pdbx_seq_one_letter_code
_entity_poly.pdbx_strand_id
1 'polypeptide(L)'
;MSPSAEPFTPQPADQATARDARVPLGWRDACGKLLIPLNVCRHENLYATWKCDDERHIYEKCQYDDYLSRMKALSKQQRAQADE
;
A
#
# COMPACT_ATOMS: atom_id res chain seq x y z
N MET A 1 -6.91 -13.55 17.49
CA MET A 1 -6.27 -13.73 16.17
C MET A 1 -5.41 -12.50 15.92
N SER A 2 -4.09 -12.62 16.02
CA SER A 2 -3.19 -11.48 15.82
C SER A 2 -2.98 -11.28 14.31
N PRO A 3 -3.35 -10.10 13.75
CA PRO A 3 -3.25 -9.84 12.30
C PRO A 3 -1.82 -9.80 11.76
N SER A 4 -0.80 -9.90 12.62
CA SER A 4 0.62 -9.75 12.25
C SER A 4 1.27 -10.99 11.61
N ALA A 5 0.56 -12.13 11.55
CA ALA A 5 1.10 -13.40 11.05
C ALA A 5 0.73 -13.70 9.59
N GLU A 6 -0.19 -12.94 8.98
CA GLU A 6 -0.63 -13.18 7.62
C GLU A 6 0.40 -12.67 6.60
N PRO A 7 0.66 -13.41 5.51
CA PRO A 7 1.55 -12.95 4.44
C PRO A 7 0.94 -11.74 3.72
N PHE A 8 1.79 -10.75 3.41
CA PHE A 8 1.37 -9.54 2.70
C PHE A 8 0.79 -9.92 1.32
N THR A 9 -0.43 -9.44 1.06
CA THR A 9 -1.10 -9.62 -0.23
C THR A 9 -1.02 -8.32 -1.04
N PRO A 10 -0.20 -8.27 -2.10
CA PRO A 10 -0.09 -7.08 -2.92
C PRO A 10 -1.39 -6.83 -3.71
N GLN A 11 -1.83 -5.57 -3.74
CA GLN A 11 -2.97 -5.06 -4.49
C GLN A 11 -2.54 -3.96 -5.47
N PRO A 12 -1.72 -4.27 -6.48
CA PRO A 12 -1.33 -3.29 -7.49
C PRO A 12 -2.53 -2.91 -8.36
N ALA A 13 -2.55 -1.66 -8.82
CA ALA A 13 -3.46 -1.25 -9.88
C ALA A 13 -2.94 -1.71 -11.24
N ASP A 14 -3.83 -2.06 -12.16
CA ASP A 14 -3.45 -2.31 -13.55
C ASP A 14 -2.78 -1.08 -14.14
N GLN A 15 -1.78 -1.28 -15.01
CA GLN A 15 -1.00 -0.17 -15.57
C GLN A 15 -1.85 0.85 -16.33
N ALA A 16 -2.88 0.37 -17.05
CA ALA A 16 -3.84 1.23 -17.74
C ALA A 16 -4.62 2.08 -16.74
N THR A 17 -5.21 1.46 -15.72
CA THR A 17 -5.96 2.14 -14.65
C THR A 17 -5.12 3.17 -13.90
N ALA A 18 -3.86 2.83 -13.55
CA ALA A 18 -2.95 3.75 -12.88
C ALA A 18 -2.54 4.94 -13.77
N ARG A 19 -2.44 4.73 -15.08
CA ARG A 19 -2.20 5.80 -16.06
C ARG A 19 -3.41 6.72 -16.19
N ASP A 20 -4.60 6.15 -16.33
CA ASP A 20 -5.85 6.88 -16.52
C ASP A 20 -6.20 7.71 -15.27
N ALA A 21 -5.97 7.15 -14.08
CA ALA A 21 -6.08 7.84 -12.80
C ALA A 21 -4.91 8.81 -12.52
N ARG A 22 -3.96 8.97 -13.45
CA ARG A 22 -2.80 9.88 -13.36
C ARG A 22 -2.01 9.71 -12.06
N VAL A 23 -1.86 8.47 -11.59
CA VAL A 23 -1.08 8.15 -10.39
C VAL A 23 0.41 8.42 -10.66
N PRO A 24 1.11 9.22 -9.84
CA PRO A 24 2.56 9.44 -9.98
C PRO A 24 3.33 8.14 -9.80
N LEU A 25 4.49 8.00 -10.45
CA LEU A 25 5.28 6.76 -10.46
C LEU A 25 5.62 6.23 -9.06
N GLY A 26 5.91 7.12 -8.11
CA GLY A 26 6.22 6.73 -6.73
C GLY A 26 5.06 6.06 -5.98
N TRP A 27 3.83 6.29 -6.42
CA TRP A 27 2.61 5.75 -5.81
C TRP A 27 2.02 4.57 -6.59
N ARG A 28 2.70 4.09 -7.63
CA ARG A 28 2.34 2.88 -8.40
C ARG A 28 2.95 1.64 -7.75
N ASP A 29 2.78 1.54 -6.44
CA ASP A 29 3.29 0.46 -5.62
C ASP A 29 2.30 -0.71 -5.54
N ALA A 30 2.63 -1.68 -4.67
CA ALA A 30 1.78 -2.83 -4.38
C ALA A 30 0.44 -2.45 -3.72
N CYS A 31 0.21 -1.19 -3.34
CA CYS A 31 -1.04 -0.71 -2.73
C CYS A 31 -1.81 0.26 -3.64
N GLY A 32 -1.35 0.46 -4.88
CA GLY A 32 -1.89 1.46 -5.80
C GLY A 32 -3.38 1.30 -6.13
N LYS A 33 -3.95 0.09 -6.04
CA LYS A 33 -5.39 -0.14 -6.27
C LYS A 33 -6.27 0.57 -5.24
N LEU A 34 -5.80 0.67 -4.00
CA LEU A 34 -6.52 1.31 -2.89
C LEU A 34 -6.39 2.85 -2.91
N LEU A 35 -5.34 3.37 -3.53
CA LEU A 35 -5.11 4.81 -3.62
C LEU A 35 -6.08 5.51 -4.58
N ILE A 36 -6.49 4.83 -5.66
CA ILE A 36 -7.43 5.38 -6.65
C ILE A 36 -8.78 5.74 -6.01
N PRO A 37 -9.50 4.84 -5.30
CA PRO A 37 -10.77 5.19 -4.67
C PRO A 37 -10.61 6.25 -3.56
N LEU A 38 -9.50 6.23 -2.81
CA LEU A 38 -9.20 7.25 -1.82
C LEU A 38 -9.08 8.66 -2.45
N ASN A 39 -8.41 8.76 -3.60
CA ASN A 39 -8.28 10.04 -4.31
C ASN A 39 -9.62 10.51 -4.88
N VAL A 40 -10.47 9.60 -5.37
CA VAL A 40 -11.84 9.92 -5.80
C VAL A 40 -12.63 10.50 -4.62
N CYS A 41 -12.68 9.79 -3.48
CA CYS A 41 -13.39 10.27 -2.28
C CYS A 41 -12.88 11.64 -1.81
N ARG A 42 -11.55 11.86 -1.83
CA ARG A 42 -10.93 13.13 -1.46
C ARG A 42 -11.36 14.27 -2.38
N HIS A 43 -11.41 14.05 -3.69
CA HIS A 43 -11.85 15.07 -4.63
C HIS A 43 -13.34 15.38 -4.49
N GLU A 44 -14.18 14.37 -4.30
CA GLU A 44 -15.64 14.55 -4.12
C GLU A 44 -15.99 15.30 -2.83
N ASN A 45 -15.25 15.05 -1.75
CA ASN A 45 -15.49 15.66 -0.44
C ASN A 45 -14.59 16.87 -0.15
N LEU A 46 -13.94 17.45 -1.16
CA LEU A 46 -13.04 18.61 -1.03
C LEU A 46 -11.97 18.42 0.07
N TYR A 47 -11.42 17.22 0.18
CA TYR A 47 -10.41 16.83 1.17
C TYR A 47 -10.86 17.01 2.64
N ALA A 48 -12.16 16.87 2.92
CA ALA A 48 -12.66 16.82 4.29
C ALA A 48 -12.00 15.65 5.05
N THR A 49 -11.42 15.96 6.22
CA THR A 49 -10.55 15.03 6.96
C THR A 49 -11.28 13.84 7.56
N TRP A 50 -12.60 13.94 7.78
CA TRP A 50 -13.41 12.91 8.45
C TRP A 50 -14.24 12.03 7.51
N LYS A 51 -14.30 12.35 6.20
CA LYS A 51 -15.22 11.66 5.28
C LYS A 51 -14.65 10.39 4.64
N CYS A 52 -13.35 10.36 4.38
CA CYS A 52 -12.67 9.27 3.67
C CYS A 52 -11.71 8.51 4.59
N ASP A 53 -12.09 8.35 5.87
CA ASP A 53 -11.20 7.83 6.91
C ASP A 53 -10.99 6.32 6.77
N ASP A 54 -12.04 5.58 6.41
CA ASP A 54 -11.98 4.13 6.21
C ASP A 54 -11.07 3.77 5.02
N GLU A 55 -11.23 4.43 3.87
CA GLU A 55 -10.38 4.21 2.70
C GLU A 55 -8.93 4.60 2.98
N ARG A 56 -8.73 5.67 3.75
CA ARG A 56 -7.40 6.11 4.19
C ARG A 56 -6.75 5.04 5.07
N HIS A 57 -7.47 4.52 6.06
CA HIS A 57 -6.95 3.51 6.97
C HIS A 57 -6.64 2.18 6.27
N ILE A 58 -7.47 1.77 5.31
CA ILE A 58 -7.22 0.57 4.51
C ILE A 58 -5.93 0.75 3.68
N TYR A 59 -5.76 1.92 3.06
CA TYR A 59 -4.55 2.24 2.30
C TYR A 59 -3.29 2.27 3.19
N GLU A 60 -3.35 2.92 4.35
CA GLU A 60 -2.25 3.00 5.32
C GLU A 60 -1.87 1.62 5.86
N LYS A 61 -2.85 0.76 6.14
CA LYS A 61 -2.60 -0.61 6.56
C LYS A 61 -1.83 -1.40 5.48
N CYS A 62 -2.24 -1.29 4.21
CA CYS A 62 -1.53 -1.95 3.12
C CYS A 62 -0.06 -1.50 3.04
N GLN A 63 0.20 -0.19 3.16
CA GLN A 63 1.55 0.36 3.16
C GLN A 63 2.39 -0.16 4.33
N TYR A 64 1.79 -0.24 5.52
CA TYR A 64 2.45 -0.77 6.70
C TYR A 64 2.83 -2.25 6.53
N ASP A 65 1.91 -3.06 5.99
CA ASP A 65 2.15 -4.48 5.77
C ASP A 65 3.23 -4.72 4.69
N ASP A 66 3.27 -3.90 3.62
CA ASP A 66 4.33 -3.93 2.61
C ASP A 66 5.70 -3.57 3.23
N TYR A 67 5.75 -2.51 4.04
CA TYR A 67 6.98 -2.12 4.74
C TYR A 67 7.51 -3.26 5.63
N LEU A 68 6.65 -3.87 6.44
CA LEU A 68 7.04 -5.02 7.28
C LEU A 68 7.53 -6.20 6.44
N SER A 69 6.89 -6.48 5.30
CA SER A 69 7.30 -7.54 4.38
C SER A 69 8.71 -7.29 3.85
N ARG A 70 9.00 -6.06 3.42
CA ARG A 70 10.32 -5.64 2.92
C ARG A 70 11.39 -5.72 4.01
N MET A 71 11.08 -5.32 5.25
CA MET A 71 12.00 -5.45 6.38
C MET A 71 12.32 -6.90 6.70
N LYS A 72 11.32 -7.80 6.65
CA LYS A 72 11.53 -9.25 6.82
C LYS A 72 12.43 -9.81 5.71
N ALA A 73 12.21 -9.38 4.46
CA ALA A 73 13.04 -9.80 3.32
C ALA A 73 14.51 -9.35 3.49
N LEU A 74 14.73 -8.10 3.91
CA LEU A 74 16.06 -7.56 4.18
C LEU A 74 16.75 -8.32 5.33
N SER A 75 16.06 -8.55 6.45
CA SER A 75 16.60 -9.31 7.57
C SER A 75 16.98 -10.75 7.18
N LYS A 76 16.20 -11.39 6.31
CA LYS A 76 16.52 -12.72 5.78
C LYS A 76 17.79 -12.70 4.92
N GLN A 77 17.95 -11.68 4.06
CA GLN A 77 19.16 -11.52 3.25
C GLN A 77 20.41 -11.29 4.12
N GLN A 78 20.31 -10.45 5.15
CA GLN A 78 21.41 -10.18 6.07
C GLN A 78 21.86 -11.42 6.84
N ARG A 79 20.93 -12.27 7.28
CA ARG A 79 21.28 -13.54 7.95
C ARG A 79 21.98 -14.50 7.01
N ALA A 80 21.47 -14.64 5.78
CA ALA A 80 22.11 -15.48 4.77
C ALA A 80 23.55 -15.02 4.46
N GLN A 81 23.79 -13.71 4.39
CA GLN A 81 25.13 -13.14 4.18
C GLN A 81 26.07 -13.30 5.39
N ALA A 82 25.52 -13.44 6.61
CA ALA A 82 26.32 -13.66 7.81
C ALA A 82 26.64 -15.14 8.04
N ASP A 83 25.82 -16.04 7.48
CA ASP A 83 26.01 -17.49 7.51
C ASP A 83 26.96 -17.97 6.37
N GLU A 84 27.25 -17.10 5.39
CA GLU A 84 28.28 -17.27 4.34
C GLU A 84 29.68 -16.85 4.83
#